data_AF-A0AAE5VPP4-F1
#
_entry.id   AF-A0AAE5VPP4-F1
#
_cell.length_a   1.000
_cell.length_b   1.000
_cell.length_c   1.000
_cell.angle_alpha   90.00
_cell.angle_beta   90.00
_cell.angle_gamma   90.00
#
_symmetry.space_group_name_H-M   'P 1'
#
loop_
_entity.id
_entity.type
_entity.pdbx_description
1 polymer ?
#
loop_
_entity_poly.entity_id
_entity_poly.type
_entity_poly.pdbx_seq_one_letter_code
_entity_poly.pdbx_strand_id
1 'polypeptide(L)'
;MVVEGILREDIYGEMLRRMISGHRGVTRCYRYKISFQETLNRHMTKPNAAEFGENEMRQWWRDDDELVGVEETIIGPDQLLVDTVAMVIDDCGWRP
;
A
#
# COMPACT_ATOMS: atom_id res chain seq x y z
N MET A 1 4.09 -5.67 -14.47
CA MET A 1 4.89 -4.63 -13.81
C MET A 1 4.34 -4.46 -12.40
N VAL A 2 5.18 -4.23 -11.40
CA VAL A 2 4.76 -3.95 -10.01
C VAL A 2 5.26 -2.56 -9.64
N VAL A 3 4.40 -1.76 -9.01
CA VAL A 3 4.75 -0.47 -8.41
C VAL A 3 4.39 -0.56 -6.94
N GLU A 4 5.34 -0.25 -6.06
CA GLU A 4 5.20 -0.37 -4.61
C GLU A 4 5.80 0.86 -3.91
N GLY A 5 5.26 1.19 -2.73
CA GLY A 5 5.79 2.24 -1.86
C GLY A 5 4.69 2.97 -1.09
N ILE A 6 5.06 4.09 -0.47
CA ILE A 6 4.13 5.06 0.13
C ILE A 6 3.70 6.02 -0.98
N LEU A 7 2.67 5.62 -1.72
CA LEU A 7 2.23 6.27 -2.96
C LEU A 7 1.16 7.33 -2.70
N ARG A 8 1.59 8.49 -2.16
CA ARG A 8 0.69 9.59 -1.84
C ARG A 8 -0.16 10.09 -2.99
N GLU A 9 -1.46 10.29 -2.78
CA GLU A 9 -2.38 10.81 -3.81
C GLU A 9 -1.96 12.21 -4.29
N ASP A 10 -1.53 13.08 -3.38
CA ASP A 10 -1.16 14.46 -3.73
C ASP A 10 0.18 14.60 -4.47
N ILE A 11 1.05 13.59 -4.44
CA ILE A 11 2.32 13.57 -5.17
C ILE A 11 2.22 12.70 -6.42
N TYR A 12 1.67 11.49 -6.29
CA TYR A 12 1.73 10.45 -7.32
C TYR A 12 0.38 10.15 -7.95
N GLY A 13 -0.74 10.60 -7.39
CA GLY A 13 -2.09 10.24 -7.83
C GLY A 13 -2.31 10.45 -9.32
N GLU A 14 -1.90 11.60 -9.86
CA GLU A 14 -2.04 11.88 -11.29
C GLU A 14 -1.19 10.94 -12.15
N MET A 15 0.06 10.69 -11.77
CA MET A 15 0.95 9.77 -12.46
C MET A 15 0.38 8.36 -12.45
N LEU A 16 -0.10 7.88 -11.31
CA LEU A 16 -0.67 6.55 -11.14
C LEU A 16 -1.94 6.38 -11.98
N ARG A 17 -2.85 7.36 -11.96
CA ARG A 17 -4.06 7.34 -12.79
C ARG A 17 -3.73 7.30 -14.29
N ARG A 18 -2.74 8.06 -14.75
CA ARG A 18 -2.25 7.99 -16.15
C ARG A 18 -1.67 6.62 -16.49
N MET A 19 -0.91 6.03 -15.58
CA MET A 19 -0.33 4.70 -15.76
C MET A 19 -1.41 3.61 -15.82
N ILE A 20 -2.39 3.65 -14.92
CA ILE A 20 -3.52 2.72 -14.86
C ILE A 20 -4.33 2.80 -16.15
N SER A 21 -4.71 4.01 -16.59
CA SER A 21 -5.50 4.22 -17.81
C SER A 21 -4.74 3.90 -19.10
N GLY A 22 -3.41 4.06 -19.10
CA GLY A 22 -2.56 3.72 -20.25
C GLY A 22 -2.19 2.23 -20.33
N HIS A 23 -2.36 1.47 -19.24
CA HIS A 23 -1.99 0.06 -19.21
C HIS A 23 -3.00 -0.80 -19.98
N ARG A 24 -2.50 -1.65 -20.88
CA ARG A 24 -3.32 -2.64 -21.59
C ARG A 24 -3.24 -3.97 -20.85
N GLY A 25 -4.36 -4.45 -20.36
CA GLY A 25 -4.47 -5.72 -19.65
C GLY A 25 -5.01 -5.55 -18.24
N VAL A 26 -4.67 -6.49 -17.36
CA VAL A 26 -5.15 -6.49 -15.98
C VAL A 26 -4.33 -5.51 -15.15
N THR A 27 -5.01 -4.58 -14.49
CA THR A 27 -4.45 -3.69 -13.49
C THR A 27 -5.17 -3.94 -12.16
N ARG A 28 -4.41 -4.13 -11.09
CA ARG A 28 -4.91 -4.29 -9.73
C ARG A 28 -4.20 -3.31 -8.82
N CYS A 29 -4.97 -2.64 -7.96
CA CYS A 29 -4.44 -1.69 -6.99
C CYS A 29 -4.77 -2.22 -5.59
N TYR A 30 -3.78 -2.25 -4.71
CA TYR A 30 -3.91 -2.75 -3.35
C TYR A 30 -3.38 -1.72 -2.37
N ARG A 31 -4.10 -1.52 -1.27
CA ARG A 31 -3.71 -0.58 -0.21
C ARG A 31 -3.80 -1.22 1.15
N TYR A 32 -2.74 -1.08 1.94
CA TYR A 32 -2.76 -1.45 3.35
C TYR A 32 -3.57 -0.42 4.14
N LYS A 33 -4.66 -0.87 4.77
CA LYS A 33 -5.43 -0.04 5.71
C LYS A 33 -5.09 -0.45 7.14
N ILE A 34 -3.99 0.11 7.63
CA ILE A 34 -3.43 -0.16 8.95
C ILE A 34 -3.51 1.13 9.76
N SER A 35 -3.91 1.06 11.03
CA SER A 35 -3.94 2.25 11.88
C SER A 35 -2.54 2.79 12.15
N PHE A 36 -2.43 4.07 12.49
CA PHE A 36 -1.14 4.64 12.91
C PHE A 36 -0.54 3.86 14.08
N GLN A 37 -1.37 3.53 15.07
CA GLN A 37 -0.93 2.81 16.26
C GLN A 37 -0.35 1.44 15.91
N GLU A 38 -1.01 0.70 15.03
CA GLU A 38 -0.51 -0.61 14.61
C GLU A 38 0.76 -0.49 13.75
N THR A 39 0.83 0.54 12.90
CA THR A 39 2.05 0.84 12.13
C THR A 39 3.23 1.17 13.04
N LEU A 40 3.00 1.95 14.10
CA LEU A 40 3.99 2.28 15.11
C LEU A 40 4.45 1.03 15.88
N ASN A 41 3.51 0.18 16.31
CA ASN A 41 3.81 -1.07 16.99
C ASN A 41 4.73 -1.97 16.14
N ARG A 42 4.42 -2.12 14.85
CA ARG A 42 5.25 -2.89 13.90
C ARG A 42 6.60 -2.23 13.62
N HIS A 43 6.66 -0.90 13.62
CA HIS A 43 7.92 -0.18 13.44
C HIS A 43 8.88 -0.46 14.59
N MET A 44 8.39 -0.49 15.83
CA MET A 44 9.20 -0.79 17.02
C MET A 44 9.87 -2.16 17.00
N THR A 45 9.39 -3.11 16.17
CA THR A 45 10.02 -4.43 16.02
C THR A 45 11.11 -4.45 14.93
N LYS A 46 11.30 -3.36 14.17
CA LYS A 46 12.28 -3.31 13.06
C LYS A 46 13.68 -2.94 13.56
N PRO A 47 14.76 -3.40 12.90
CA PRO A 47 16.13 -3.04 13.27
C PRO A 47 16.41 -1.53 13.27
N ASN A 48 15.71 -0.78 12.43
CA ASN A 48 15.83 0.67 12.29
C ASN A 48 14.86 1.47 13.17
N ALA A 49 14.21 0.83 14.16
CA ALA A 49 13.27 1.51 15.07
C ALA A 49 13.89 2.70 15.81
N ALA A 50 15.21 2.73 15.96
CA ALA A 50 15.95 3.81 16.61
C ALA A 50 16.29 5.00 15.70
N GLU A 51 16.07 4.90 14.39
CA GLU A 51 16.40 5.97 13.43
C GLU A 51 15.34 7.09 13.40
N PHE A 52 14.09 6.73 13.66
CA PHE A 52 12.96 7.66 13.71
C PHE A 52 11.84 7.05 14.55
N GLY A 53 11.16 7.89 15.35
CA GLY A 53 10.14 7.46 16.29
C GLY A 53 8.76 7.95 15.91
N GLU A 54 7.88 7.95 16.91
CA GLU A 54 6.48 8.35 16.73
C GLU A 54 6.33 9.76 16.16
N ASN A 55 7.14 10.72 16.62
CA ASN A 55 7.03 12.13 16.20
C ASN A 55 7.30 12.29 14.71
N GLU A 56 8.36 11.67 14.19
CA GLU A 56 8.72 11.69 12.78
C GLU A 56 7.66 10.96 11.95
N MET A 57 7.25 9.76 12.37
CA MET A 57 6.20 9.01 11.68
C MET A 57 4.89 9.80 11.59
N ARG A 58 4.53 10.53 12.65
CA ARG A 58 3.31 11.36 12.70
C ARG A 58 3.36 12.55 11.74
N GLN A 59 4.54 13.08 11.44
CA GLN A 59 4.70 14.13 10.41
C GLN A 59 4.46 13.60 8.99
N TRP A 60 4.75 12.33 8.74
CA TRP A 60 4.54 11.68 7.45
C TRP A 60 3.17 11.01 7.32
N TRP A 61 2.50 10.76 8.45
CA TRP A 61 1.26 10.01 8.51
C TRP A 61 0.07 10.74 7.88
N ARG A 62 -0.81 9.96 7.25
CA ARG A 62 -2.13 10.38 6.77
C ARG A 62 -3.13 9.28 7.09
N ASP A 63 -4.27 9.65 7.66
CA ASP A 63 -5.25 8.67 8.16
C ASP A 63 -6.03 7.96 7.05
N ASP A 64 -6.24 8.60 5.89
CA ASP A 64 -6.80 7.96 4.69
C ASP A 64 -6.25 8.68 3.45
N ASP A 65 -5.37 8.00 2.73
CA ASP A 65 -4.70 8.51 1.52
C ASP A 65 -5.08 7.60 0.34
N GLU A 66 -6.39 7.51 0.09
CA GLU A 66 -6.94 6.73 -1.01
C GLU A 66 -6.68 7.41 -2.36
N LEU A 67 -6.45 6.59 -3.40
CA LEU A 67 -6.30 7.09 -4.76
C LEU A 67 -7.68 7.43 -5.34
N VAL A 68 -7.97 8.72 -5.49
CA VAL A 68 -9.29 9.19 -5.94
C VAL A 68 -9.64 8.63 -7.31
N GLY A 69 -10.78 7.94 -7.40
CA GLY A 69 -11.28 7.36 -8.65
C GLY A 69 -10.55 6.09 -9.09
N VAL A 70 -9.74 5.49 -8.22
CA VAL A 70 -9.13 4.18 -8.42
C VAL A 70 -9.78 3.18 -7.46
N GLU A 71 -10.15 2.01 -7.97
CA GLU A 71 -10.63 0.92 -7.13
C GLU A 71 -9.44 0.22 -6.47
N GLU A 72 -9.36 0.31 -5.14
CA GLU A 72 -8.31 -0.30 -4.33
C GLU A 72 -8.87 -1.48 -3.54
N THR A 73 -8.19 -2.63 -3.62
CA THR A 73 -8.43 -3.75 -2.71
C THR A 73 -7.70 -3.50 -1.40
N ILE A 74 -8.46 -3.52 -0.29
CA ILE A 74 -7.92 -3.22 1.03
C ILE A 74 -7.29 -4.47 1.64
N ILE A 75 -6.04 -4.34 2.09
CA ILE A 75 -5.34 -5.35 2.87
C ILE A 75 -5.32 -4.87 4.33
N GLY A 76 -5.94 -5.65 5.21
CA GLY A 76 -6.03 -5.35 6.64
C GLY A 76 -4.77 -5.69 7.43
N PRO A 77 -4.66 -5.24 8.70
CA PRO A 77 -3.51 -5.54 9.55
C PRO A 77 -3.37 -7.04 9.85
N ASP A 78 -4.48 -7.77 9.97
CA ASP A 78 -4.48 -9.18 10.38
C ASP A 78 -4.34 -10.15 9.20
N GLN A 79 -4.27 -9.63 7.96
CA GLN A 79 -4.17 -10.48 6.77
C GLN A 79 -2.76 -11.07 6.67
N LEU A 80 -2.68 -12.40 6.57
CA LEU A 80 -1.41 -13.09 6.48
C LEU A 80 -0.74 -12.80 5.13
N LEU A 81 0.60 -12.81 5.12
CA LEU A 81 1.38 -12.62 3.91
C LEU A 81 1.04 -13.67 2.85
N VAL A 82 0.89 -14.94 3.25
CA VAL A 82 0.58 -16.05 2.32
C VAL A 82 -0.77 -15.86 1.66
N ASP A 83 -1.78 -15.41 2.40
CA ASP A 83 -3.13 -15.19 1.88
C ASP A 83 -3.15 -13.96 0.96
N THR A 84 -2.46 -12.89 1.34
CA THR A 84 -2.29 -11.69 0.52
C THR A 84 -1.62 -12.02 -0.82
N VAL A 85 -0.54 -12.81 -0.80
CA VAL A 85 0.18 -13.21 -2.02
C VAL A 85 -0.70 -14.10 -2.90
N ALA A 86 -1.40 -15.07 -2.32
CA ALA A 86 -2.30 -15.94 -3.07
C ALA A 86 -3.42 -15.15 -3.76
N MET A 87 -4.04 -14.21 -3.05
CA MET A 87 -5.04 -13.28 -3.60
C MET A 87 -4.47 -12.48 -4.78
N VAL A 88 -3.32 -11.84 -4.62
CA VAL A 88 -2.70 -11.02 -5.69
C VAL A 88 -2.38 -11.86 -6.93
N ILE A 89 -1.91 -13.10 -6.75
CA ILE A 89 -1.61 -14.03 -7.85
C ILE A 89 -2.89 -14.38 -8.63
N ASP A 90 -3.96 -14.73 -7.92
CA ASP A 90 -5.25 -15.11 -8.52
C ASP A 90 -5.89 -13.92 -9.25
N ASP A 91 -5.93 -12.74 -8.61
CA ASP A 91 -6.50 -11.51 -9.16
C ASP A 91 -5.80 -11.05 -10.45
N CYS A 92 -4.50 -11.31 -10.56
CA CYS A 92 -3.69 -11.01 -11.74
C CYS A 92 -3.77 -12.10 -12.82
N GLY A 93 -4.40 -13.24 -12.53
CA GLY A 93 -4.43 -14.41 -13.40
C GLY A 93 -3.05 -14.99 -13.70
N TRP A 94 -2.08 -14.79 -12.80
CA TRP A 94 -0.72 -15.28 -13.01
C TRP A 94 -0.68 -16.80 -12.83
N ARG A 95 -0.20 -17.50 -13.87
CA ARG A 95 0.08 -18.94 -13.81
C ARG A 95 1.58 -19.14 -14.01
N PRO A 96 2.25 -19.87 -13.11
CA PRO A 96 3.68 -20.14 -13.20
C PRO A 96 4.05 -21.01 -14.41
#